data_AF-A0A754B8I4-F1
#
_entry.id   AF-A0A754B8I4-F1
#
_cell.length_a   1.000
_cell.length_b   1.000
_cell.length_c   1.000
_cell.angle_alpha   90.00
_cell.angle_beta   90.00
_cell.angle_gamma   90.00
#
_symmetry.space_group_name_H-M   'P 1'
#
loop_
_entity.id
_entity.type
_entity.pdbx_description
1 polymer ?
#
loop_
_entity_poly.entity_id
_entity_poly.type
_entity_poly.pdbx_seq_one_letter_code
_entity_poly.pdbx_strand_id
1 'polypeptide(L)'
;MNNKNLLDLIHRLPQLENKFSFGKDIDDIHQIIFNEKNNINVEKIFRKWTSAKQPCVFGKLASKKIKGLDYHLSIINDESLFADDGKLFNFLRKERADFKIRALNGEVSAHLIYFIHPRLAFSRPGKEFMDVQKYICSLHMPECYPVMEDIIYTESVPLRDNDGVKIYKAGVNVFYSSAHGTRNHDRRIPGGFLISVNAPGHFMQIALKKGIYGNDTQALEDIRNMTFQSVGKGGISHQKKLSTTWHSEKKLDRYGCPADSDYSSYYSGFYHTDVLIPGELTCDARPLNKIQGCDPMIFHWNVLFYVSLEEFPDKDPYYGEFVGLPVDEEAIFFNPFAPRRYENKPLYRNEGSAT
;
A
#
# COMPACT_ATOMS: atom_id res chain seq x y z
N MET A 1 -10.82 -0.35 -32.20
CA MET A 1 -10.70 0.11 -30.79
C MET A 1 -9.66 1.23 -30.80
N ASN A 2 -10.04 2.47 -30.44
CA ASN A 2 -9.06 3.57 -30.38
C ASN A 2 -8.04 3.23 -29.29
N ASN A 3 -6.80 2.89 -29.67
CA ASN A 3 -5.66 2.75 -28.77
C ASN A 3 -5.46 4.09 -28.05
N LYS A 4 -6.00 4.22 -26.84
CA LYS A 4 -5.77 5.35 -25.95
C LYS A 4 -4.62 4.95 -25.04
N ASN A 5 -3.49 5.65 -25.12
CA ASN A 5 -2.39 5.49 -24.19
C ASN A 5 -2.74 6.12 -22.83
N LEU A 6 -1.91 5.87 -21.81
CA LEU A 6 -2.13 6.44 -20.47
C LEU A 6 -2.25 7.97 -20.49
N LEU A 7 -1.44 8.67 -21.28
CA LEU A 7 -1.47 10.14 -21.37
C LEU A 7 -2.84 10.66 -21.86
N ASP A 8 -3.43 10.03 -22.88
CA ASP A 8 -4.76 10.36 -23.37
C ASP A 8 -5.85 10.17 -22.31
N LEU A 9 -5.70 9.16 -21.45
CA LEU A 9 -6.63 8.94 -20.34
C LEU A 9 -6.46 10.03 -19.27
N ILE A 10 -5.22 10.36 -18.92
CA ILE A 10 -4.88 11.43 -17.96
C ILE A 10 -5.41 12.79 -18.45
N HIS A 11 -5.31 13.09 -19.74
CA HIS A 11 -5.83 14.34 -20.29
C HIS A 11 -7.36 14.46 -20.21
N ARG A 12 -8.08 13.34 -20.20
CA ARG A 12 -9.55 13.33 -20.08
C ARG A 12 -10.07 13.33 -18.65
N LEU A 13 -9.20 13.18 -17.64
CA LEU A 13 -9.63 13.16 -16.25
C LEU A 13 -10.34 14.46 -15.86
N PRO A 14 -11.54 14.39 -15.24
CA PRO A 14 -12.15 15.54 -14.59
C PRO A 14 -11.18 16.14 -13.57
N GLN A 15 -11.01 17.46 -13.57
CA GLN A 15 -10.05 18.15 -12.72
C GLN A 15 -10.75 18.86 -11.56
N LEU A 16 -10.13 18.83 -10.38
CA LEU A 16 -10.42 19.73 -9.28
C LEU A 16 -10.14 21.17 -9.73
N GLU A 17 -10.71 22.15 -9.02
CA GLU A 17 -10.47 23.55 -9.32
C GLU A 17 -8.96 23.88 -9.23
N ASN A 18 -8.48 24.76 -10.11
CA ASN A 18 -7.05 25.13 -10.17
C ASN A 18 -6.50 25.70 -8.85
N LYS A 19 -7.38 26.17 -7.95
CA LYS A 19 -7.02 26.72 -6.62
C LYS A 19 -7.28 25.74 -5.48
N PHE A 20 -7.60 24.48 -5.78
CA PHE A 20 -7.81 23.46 -4.75
C PHE A 20 -6.52 23.25 -3.94
N SER A 21 -6.63 23.31 -2.62
CA SER A 21 -5.53 23.07 -1.70
C SER A 21 -5.63 21.65 -1.13
N PHE A 22 -4.54 20.91 -1.16
CA PHE A 22 -4.39 19.61 -0.51
C PHE A 22 -3.80 19.73 0.90
N GLY A 23 -3.81 20.94 1.45
CA GLY A 23 -3.09 21.32 2.65
C GLY A 23 -1.64 21.70 2.36
N LYS A 24 -1.11 22.61 3.18
CA LYS A 24 0.22 23.21 3.00
C LYS A 24 1.33 22.18 2.76
N ASP A 25 1.29 21.04 3.44
CA ASP A 25 2.33 20.03 3.33
C ASP A 25 2.37 19.31 1.97
N ILE A 26 1.25 19.21 1.25
CA ILE A 26 1.20 18.69 -0.12
C ILE A 26 1.39 19.82 -1.13
N ASP A 27 0.76 20.98 -0.89
CA ASP A 27 0.87 22.14 -1.78
C ASP A 27 2.31 22.62 -1.93
N ASP A 28 3.07 22.70 -0.84
CA ASP A 28 4.50 23.05 -0.86
C ASP A 28 5.32 22.07 -1.73
N ILE A 29 4.97 20.78 -1.73
CA ILE A 29 5.65 19.76 -2.54
C ILE A 29 5.24 19.90 -4.00
N HIS A 30 3.95 20.11 -4.29
CA HIS A 30 3.43 20.32 -5.64
C HIS A 30 4.08 21.50 -6.37
N GLN A 31 4.44 22.57 -5.65
CA GLN A 31 5.16 23.71 -6.23
C GLN A 31 6.52 23.34 -6.83
N ILE A 32 7.15 22.26 -6.35
CA ILE A 32 8.52 21.88 -6.72
C ILE A 32 8.52 20.61 -7.55
N ILE A 33 7.79 19.58 -7.12
CA ILE A 33 7.93 18.20 -7.61
C ILE A 33 7.52 18.04 -9.09
N PHE A 34 6.60 18.87 -9.59
CA PHE A 34 6.14 18.78 -10.98
C PHE A 34 7.18 19.27 -12.00
N ASN A 35 8.12 20.12 -11.56
CA ASN A 35 9.15 20.69 -12.43
C ASN A 35 10.54 20.07 -12.19
N GLU A 36 10.69 19.24 -11.15
CA GLU A 36 11.95 18.57 -10.84
C GLU A 36 12.17 17.38 -11.79
N LYS A 37 13.25 17.44 -12.57
CA LYS A 37 13.63 16.42 -13.55
C LYS A 37 14.73 15.49 -13.02
N ASN A 38 15.43 15.89 -11.96
CA ASN A 38 16.44 15.04 -11.34
C ASN A 38 15.78 14.09 -10.34
N ASN A 39 15.75 12.80 -10.68
CA ASN A 39 15.15 11.76 -9.83
C ASN A 39 15.78 11.64 -8.44
N ILE A 40 17.06 11.99 -8.27
CA ILE A 40 17.71 12.04 -6.94
C ILE A 40 17.08 13.12 -6.06
N ASN A 41 16.74 14.27 -6.65
CA ASN A 41 16.08 15.34 -5.91
C ASN A 41 14.61 15.01 -5.64
N VAL A 42 13.90 14.41 -6.61
CA VAL A 42 12.54 13.88 -6.41
C VAL A 42 12.51 12.92 -5.22
N GLU A 43 13.44 11.98 -5.15
CA GLU A 43 13.55 11.03 -4.03
C GLU A 43 13.80 11.74 -2.70
N LYS A 44 14.71 12.72 -2.64
CA LYS A 44 14.97 13.51 -1.42
C LYS A 44 13.73 14.25 -0.94
N ILE A 45 13.00 14.90 -1.85
CA ILE A 45 11.76 15.63 -1.55
C ILE A 45 10.71 14.65 -1.01
N PHE A 46 10.53 13.51 -1.69
CA PHE A 46 9.57 12.48 -1.31
C PHE A 46 9.90 11.84 0.04
N ARG A 47 11.17 11.46 0.29
CA ARG A 47 11.66 10.93 1.57
C ARG A 47 11.42 11.92 2.71
N LYS A 48 11.73 13.20 2.50
CA LYS A 48 11.50 14.24 3.50
C LYS A 48 10.02 14.33 3.90
N TRP A 49 9.11 14.37 2.92
CA TRP A 49 7.68 14.44 3.19
C TRP A 49 7.19 13.17 3.90
N THR A 50 7.48 11.99 3.35
CA THR A 50 7.01 10.70 3.86
C THR A 50 7.52 10.40 5.27
N SER A 51 8.76 10.80 5.60
CA SER A 51 9.37 10.60 6.92
C SER A 51 8.60 11.24 8.08
N ALA A 52 7.73 12.21 7.79
CA ALA A 52 6.96 12.97 8.78
C ALA A 52 5.44 12.87 8.58
N LYS A 53 4.97 12.88 7.32
CA LYS A 53 3.58 13.15 6.98
C LYS A 53 2.76 11.93 6.57
N GLN A 54 3.41 10.86 6.09
CA GLN A 54 2.72 9.65 5.67
C GLN A 54 2.22 8.89 6.92
N PRO A 55 1.00 8.34 6.98
CA PRO A 55 0.45 7.75 8.21
C PRO A 55 1.05 6.39 8.65
N CYS A 56 1.44 5.55 7.69
CA CYS A 56 2.12 4.27 7.90
C CYS A 56 3.51 4.44 8.55
N VAL A 57 3.71 3.75 9.67
CA VAL A 57 4.98 3.80 10.41
C VAL A 57 6.11 3.18 9.60
N PHE A 58 5.87 2.09 8.87
CA PHE A 58 6.89 1.46 8.01
C PHE A 58 7.41 2.43 6.95
N GLY A 59 6.51 3.18 6.29
CA GLY A 59 6.89 4.20 5.31
C GLY A 59 7.76 5.29 5.92
N LYS A 60 7.43 5.78 7.13
CA LYS A 60 8.25 6.78 7.83
C LYS A 60 9.66 6.28 8.14
N LEU A 61 9.76 5.06 8.66
CA LEU A 61 11.03 4.47 9.07
C LEU A 61 11.90 4.15 7.85
N ALA A 62 11.33 3.59 6.79
CA ALA A 62 12.02 3.32 5.53
C ALA A 62 12.54 4.61 4.89
N SER A 63 11.77 5.70 4.91
CA SER A 63 12.24 7.00 4.41
C SER A 63 13.41 7.57 5.19
N LYS A 64 13.58 7.18 6.46
CA LYS A 64 14.72 7.56 7.32
C LYS A 64 15.83 6.51 7.37
N LYS A 65 15.65 5.37 6.69
CA LYS A 65 16.55 4.21 6.75
C LYS A 65 16.79 3.67 8.18
N ILE A 66 15.77 3.75 9.03
CA ILE A 66 15.82 3.30 10.43
C ILE A 66 15.53 1.80 10.51
N LYS A 67 16.18 1.09 11.44
CA LYS A 67 16.01 -0.36 11.63
C LYS A 67 16.25 -1.16 10.34
N GLY A 68 17.15 -0.69 9.47
CA GLY A 68 17.49 -1.37 8.22
C GLY A 68 16.38 -1.39 7.16
N LEU A 69 15.26 -0.69 7.40
CA LEU A 69 14.17 -0.51 6.44
C LEU A 69 14.63 0.41 5.31
N ASP A 70 14.43 -0.01 4.07
CA ASP A 70 14.50 0.86 2.90
C ASP A 70 13.53 0.35 1.83
N TYR A 71 13.27 1.19 0.84
CA TYR A 71 12.46 0.86 -0.32
C TYR A 71 13.20 1.13 -1.63
N HIS A 72 12.80 0.39 -2.65
CA HIS A 72 13.09 0.74 -4.03
C HIS A 72 12.06 1.79 -4.47
N LEU A 73 12.51 2.94 -4.97
CA LEU A 73 11.64 4.01 -5.48
C LEU A 73 11.81 4.14 -7.00
N SER A 74 10.79 3.77 -7.74
CA SER A 74 10.71 3.96 -9.19
C SER A 74 9.93 5.24 -9.49
N ILE A 75 10.55 6.18 -10.20
CA ILE A 75 9.98 7.51 -10.46
C ILE A 75 9.55 7.61 -11.92
N ILE A 76 8.28 7.95 -12.14
CA ILE A 76 7.69 8.17 -13.46
C ILE A 76 7.23 9.64 -13.52
N ASN A 77 8.09 10.50 -14.06
CA ASN A 77 7.88 11.95 -14.22
C ASN A 77 8.21 12.45 -15.65
N ASP A 78 8.53 11.53 -16.56
CA ASP A 78 8.76 11.79 -17.98
C ASP A 78 7.47 11.55 -18.77
N GLU A 79 6.96 12.59 -19.43
CA GLU A 79 5.78 12.54 -20.30
C GLU A 79 5.90 11.48 -21.41
N SER A 80 7.12 11.17 -21.86
CA SER A 80 7.36 10.14 -22.88
C SER A 80 6.94 8.74 -22.42
N LEU A 81 7.00 8.46 -21.11
CA LEU A 81 6.51 7.20 -20.53
C LEU A 81 4.99 7.17 -20.50
N PHE A 82 4.32 8.29 -20.23
CA PHE A 82 2.85 8.33 -20.24
C PHE A 82 2.29 8.21 -21.67
N ALA A 83 3.02 8.68 -22.67
CA ALA A 83 2.58 8.70 -24.06
C ALA A 83 2.69 7.35 -24.80
N ASP A 84 3.37 6.35 -24.21
CA ASP A 84 3.65 5.07 -24.86
C ASP A 84 3.57 3.93 -23.84
N ASP A 85 2.46 3.20 -23.86
CA ASP A 85 2.21 2.11 -22.90
C ASP A 85 3.23 0.98 -23.04
N GLY A 86 3.80 0.76 -24.23
CA GLY A 86 4.84 -0.24 -24.45
C GLY A 86 6.15 0.15 -23.75
N LYS A 87 6.54 1.43 -23.82
CA LYS A 87 7.68 1.95 -23.06
C LYS A 87 7.42 1.91 -21.56
N LEU A 88 6.24 2.35 -21.12
CA LEU A 88 5.86 2.32 -19.70
C LEU A 88 5.86 0.89 -19.14
N PHE A 89 5.26 -0.05 -19.87
CA PHE A 89 5.24 -1.47 -19.49
C PHE A 89 6.66 -2.01 -19.32
N ASN A 90 7.54 -1.74 -20.29
CA ASN A 90 8.94 -2.18 -20.22
C ASN A 90 9.69 -1.55 -19.06
N PHE A 91 9.47 -0.26 -18.79
CA PHE A 91 10.03 0.43 -17.63
C PHE A 91 9.56 -0.22 -16.32
N LEU A 92 8.24 -0.37 -16.14
CA LEU A 92 7.66 -0.98 -14.93
C LEU A 92 8.16 -2.41 -14.71
N ARG A 93 8.25 -3.21 -15.77
CA ARG A 93 8.78 -4.59 -15.70
C ARG A 93 10.24 -4.61 -15.26
N LYS A 94 11.08 -3.74 -15.82
CA LYS A 94 12.49 -3.62 -15.44
C LYS A 94 12.62 -3.22 -13.97
N GLU A 95 11.91 -2.17 -13.56
CA GLU A 95 11.95 -1.67 -12.18
C GLU A 95 11.45 -2.71 -11.17
N ARG A 96 10.41 -3.46 -11.52
CA ARG A 96 9.91 -4.59 -10.71
C ARG A 96 10.97 -5.69 -10.58
N ALA A 97 11.70 -5.99 -11.66
CA ALA A 97 12.81 -6.96 -11.61
C ALA A 97 13.98 -6.46 -10.74
N ASP A 98 14.39 -5.20 -10.90
CA ASP A 98 15.44 -4.57 -10.11
C ASP A 98 15.07 -4.52 -8.62
N PHE A 99 13.81 -4.21 -8.30
CA PHE A 99 13.28 -4.31 -6.94
C PHE A 99 13.43 -5.73 -6.38
N LYS A 100 12.98 -6.76 -7.11
CA LYS A 100 13.06 -8.15 -6.65
C LYS A 100 14.50 -8.62 -6.44
N ILE A 101 15.44 -8.23 -7.31
CA ILE A 101 16.87 -8.54 -7.13
C ILE A 101 17.43 -7.88 -5.87
N ARG A 102 17.11 -6.60 -5.64
CA ARG A 102 17.56 -5.89 -4.43
C ARG A 102 16.91 -6.45 -3.16
N ALA A 103 15.65 -6.85 -3.24
CA ALA A 103 14.93 -7.50 -2.14
C ALA A 103 15.52 -8.87 -1.80
N LEU A 104 15.88 -9.68 -2.82
CA LEU A 104 16.56 -10.97 -2.68
C LEU A 104 17.83 -10.84 -1.84
N ASN A 105 18.59 -9.76 -2.06
CA ASN A 105 19.83 -9.46 -1.33
C ASN A 105 19.60 -8.82 0.05
N GLY A 106 18.36 -8.53 0.44
CA GLY A 106 18.02 -7.89 1.70
C GLY A 106 18.34 -6.38 1.75
N GLU A 107 18.45 -5.72 0.60
CA GLU A 107 18.75 -4.28 0.51
C GLU A 107 17.52 -3.41 0.74
N VAL A 108 16.35 -3.88 0.31
CA VAL A 108 15.05 -3.19 0.37
C VAL A 108 13.96 -4.18 0.74
N SER A 109 12.85 -3.70 1.31
CA SER A 109 11.70 -4.55 1.72
C SER A 109 10.37 -4.10 1.12
N ALA A 110 10.38 -3.01 0.34
CA ALA A 110 9.21 -2.43 -0.27
C ALA A 110 9.54 -1.82 -1.63
N HIS A 111 8.54 -1.73 -2.49
CA HIS A 111 8.61 -1.08 -3.81
C HIS A 111 7.58 0.05 -3.87
N LEU A 112 8.05 1.25 -4.13
CA LEU A 112 7.24 2.44 -4.32
C LEU A 112 7.34 2.86 -5.80
N ILE A 113 6.23 2.89 -6.51
CA ILE A 113 6.17 3.23 -7.94
C ILE A 113 5.37 4.52 -8.10
N TYR A 114 6.08 5.61 -8.32
CA TYR A 114 5.60 6.96 -8.11
C TYR A 114 5.36 7.69 -9.43
N PHE A 115 4.08 7.85 -9.78
CA PHE A 115 3.63 8.57 -10.97
C PHE A 115 3.37 10.03 -10.61
N ILE A 116 4.24 10.90 -11.14
CA ILE A 116 4.22 12.34 -10.89
C ILE A 116 3.65 13.02 -12.13
N HIS A 117 2.43 13.54 -12.02
CA HIS A 117 1.80 14.29 -13.10
C HIS A 117 0.74 15.26 -12.52
N PRO A 118 0.76 16.56 -12.89
CA PRO A 118 -0.20 17.53 -12.35
C PRO A 118 -1.66 17.10 -12.52
N ARG A 119 -2.04 16.61 -13.71
CA ARG A 119 -3.41 16.16 -13.97
C ARG A 119 -3.83 14.90 -13.22
N LEU A 120 -2.87 14.05 -12.80
CA LEU A 120 -3.14 12.94 -11.90
C LEU A 120 -3.38 13.47 -10.49
N ALA A 121 -2.55 14.42 -10.03
CA ALA A 121 -2.65 15.01 -8.70
C ALA A 121 -3.96 15.78 -8.50
N PHE A 122 -4.38 16.54 -9.50
CA PHE A 122 -5.61 17.34 -9.48
C PHE A 122 -6.82 16.62 -10.07
N SER A 123 -6.74 15.31 -10.31
CA SER A 123 -7.91 14.53 -10.74
C SER A 123 -9.01 14.54 -9.68
N ARG A 124 -10.27 14.68 -10.09
CA ARG A 124 -11.41 14.50 -9.19
C ARG A 124 -11.58 13.01 -8.87
N PRO A 125 -11.87 12.64 -7.61
CA PRO A 125 -12.39 11.31 -7.31
C PRO A 125 -13.62 11.02 -8.18
N GLY A 126 -13.67 9.83 -8.78
CA GLY A 126 -14.68 9.48 -9.79
C GLY A 126 -14.32 8.23 -10.59
N LYS A 127 -15.28 7.76 -11.40
CA LYS A 127 -15.15 6.52 -12.19
C LYS A 127 -13.98 6.60 -13.17
N GLU A 128 -13.80 7.74 -13.83
CA GLU A 128 -12.73 7.95 -14.81
C GLU A 128 -11.35 7.88 -14.16
N PHE A 129 -11.20 8.44 -12.95
CA PHE A 129 -9.96 8.34 -12.20
C PHE A 129 -9.69 6.92 -11.74
N MET A 130 -10.71 6.23 -11.21
CA MET A 130 -10.60 4.82 -10.85
C MET A 130 -10.21 3.93 -12.05
N ASP A 131 -10.75 4.21 -13.23
CA ASP A 131 -10.41 3.47 -14.45
C ASP A 131 -8.95 3.73 -14.88
N VAL A 132 -8.43 4.96 -14.70
CA VAL A 132 -6.99 5.25 -14.87
C VAL A 132 -6.13 4.49 -13.85
N GLN A 133 -6.55 4.41 -12.59
CA GLN A 133 -5.82 3.63 -11.57
C GLN A 133 -5.75 2.14 -11.95
N LYS A 134 -6.89 1.55 -12.35
CA LYS A 134 -6.94 0.15 -12.82
C LYS A 134 -6.05 -0.06 -14.04
N TYR A 135 -6.04 0.89 -14.98
CA TYR A 135 -5.19 0.84 -16.16
C TYR A 135 -3.71 0.83 -15.79
N ILE A 136 -3.26 1.77 -14.93
CA ILE A 136 -1.88 1.83 -14.43
C ILE A 136 -1.50 0.53 -13.69
N CYS A 137 -2.36 0.06 -12.78
CA CYS A 137 -2.11 -1.18 -12.04
C CYS A 137 -2.06 -2.41 -12.94
N SER A 138 -2.85 -2.44 -14.02
CA SER A 138 -2.84 -3.53 -15.01
C SER A 138 -1.55 -3.55 -15.84
N LEU A 139 -0.92 -2.39 -16.09
CA LEU A 139 0.42 -2.33 -16.70
C LEU A 139 1.51 -2.85 -15.75
N HIS A 140 1.36 -2.61 -14.44
CA HIS A 140 2.32 -3.08 -13.43
C HIS A 140 2.22 -4.58 -13.15
N MET A 141 0.99 -5.12 -13.09
CA MET A 141 0.67 -6.52 -12.82
C MET A 141 -0.05 -7.15 -14.01
N PRO A 142 0.64 -7.37 -15.15
CA PRO A 142 0.03 -7.95 -16.35
C PRO A 142 -0.58 -9.33 -16.12
N GLU A 143 -0.04 -10.11 -15.17
CA GLU A 143 -0.58 -11.42 -14.77
C GLU A 143 -1.99 -11.35 -14.18
N CYS A 144 -2.40 -10.15 -13.73
CA CYS A 144 -3.68 -9.88 -13.12
C CYS A 144 -4.64 -9.12 -14.05
N TYR A 145 -4.32 -9.01 -15.35
CA TYR A 145 -5.13 -8.22 -16.30
C TYR A 145 -6.52 -8.85 -16.54
N PRO A 146 -7.62 -8.08 -16.47
CA PRO A 146 -7.69 -6.69 -16.01
C PRO A 146 -7.71 -6.59 -14.48
N VAL A 147 -7.01 -5.59 -13.94
CA VAL A 147 -7.11 -5.25 -12.52
C VAL A 147 -8.50 -4.67 -12.22
N MET A 148 -9.13 -5.14 -11.15
CA MET A 148 -10.48 -4.74 -10.73
C MET A 148 -10.45 -4.02 -9.38
N GLU A 149 -11.45 -3.16 -9.15
CA GLU A 149 -11.72 -2.59 -7.83
C GLU A 149 -12.13 -3.67 -6.80
N ASP A 150 -11.96 -3.34 -5.51
CA ASP A 150 -12.42 -4.17 -4.37
C ASP A 150 -11.79 -5.57 -4.28
N ILE A 151 -10.59 -5.71 -4.86
CA ILE A 151 -9.76 -6.91 -4.79
C ILE A 151 -8.45 -6.59 -4.04
N ILE A 152 -8.03 -7.54 -3.23
CA ILE A 152 -6.72 -7.57 -2.58
C ILE A 152 -5.75 -8.24 -3.56
N TYR A 153 -4.80 -7.45 -4.05
CA TYR A 153 -3.71 -7.91 -4.89
C TYR A 153 -2.43 -7.98 -4.06
N THR A 154 -1.61 -8.98 -4.35
CA THR A 154 -0.34 -9.20 -3.65
C THR A 154 0.78 -9.42 -4.64
N GLU A 155 2.00 -9.21 -4.18
CA GLU A 155 3.25 -9.48 -4.90
C GLU A 155 4.10 -10.50 -4.11
N SER A 156 4.96 -11.24 -4.81
CA SER A 156 6.00 -12.04 -4.17
C SER A 156 7.31 -11.24 -4.05
N VAL A 157 7.83 -11.15 -2.83
CA VAL A 157 9.08 -10.45 -2.52
C VAL A 157 10.12 -11.48 -2.06
N PRO A 158 11.18 -11.74 -2.84
CA PRO A 158 12.16 -12.77 -2.52
C PRO A 158 13.18 -12.30 -1.48
N LEU A 159 13.72 -13.24 -0.69
CA LEU A 159 14.87 -13.06 0.19
C LEU A 159 15.73 -14.32 0.15
N ARG A 160 17.04 -14.16 -0.01
CA ARG A 160 18.00 -15.25 0.15
C ARG A 160 18.44 -15.33 1.61
N ASP A 161 18.23 -16.46 2.26
CA ASP A 161 18.77 -16.80 3.58
C ASP A 161 19.83 -17.91 3.44
N ASN A 162 20.22 -18.53 4.56
CA ASN A 162 21.22 -19.61 4.55
C ASN A 162 20.63 -20.94 4.04
N ASP A 163 19.31 -21.09 4.08
CA ASP A 163 18.58 -22.31 3.72
C ASP A 163 18.11 -22.29 2.25
N GLY A 164 18.29 -21.17 1.56
CA GLY A 164 17.99 -20.99 0.15
C GLY A 164 17.28 -19.68 -0.12
N VAL A 165 16.29 -19.73 -1.02
CA VAL A 165 15.45 -18.57 -1.35
C VAL A 165 14.04 -18.79 -0.84
N LYS A 166 13.49 -17.77 -0.18
CA LYS A 166 12.08 -17.71 0.19
C LYS A 166 11.41 -16.51 -0.46
N ILE A 167 10.13 -16.64 -0.79
CA ILE A 167 9.28 -15.51 -1.20
C ILE A 167 8.26 -15.18 -0.13
N TYR A 168 8.02 -13.90 0.06
CA TYR A 168 7.10 -13.37 1.07
C TYR A 168 5.95 -12.68 0.35
N LYS A 169 4.73 -12.93 0.83
CA LYS A 169 3.52 -12.29 0.33
C LYS A 169 3.49 -10.83 0.78
N ALA A 170 3.38 -9.94 -0.18
CA ALA A 170 3.39 -8.50 0.02
C ALA A 170 2.07 -7.89 -0.42
N GLY A 171 1.48 -7.04 0.42
CA GLY A 171 0.29 -6.28 0.06
C GLY A 171 0.61 -5.22 -0.99
N VAL A 172 -0.27 -5.05 -1.97
CA VAL A 172 -0.18 -3.97 -2.98
C VAL A 172 -1.31 -2.98 -2.75
N ASN A 173 -0.95 -1.70 -2.56
CA ASN A 173 -1.90 -0.62 -2.29
C ASN A 173 -1.65 0.58 -3.20
N VAL A 174 -2.67 1.42 -3.38
CA VAL A 174 -2.54 2.69 -4.08
C VAL A 174 -2.74 3.89 -3.17
N PHE A 175 -1.99 4.94 -3.42
CA PHE A 175 -2.06 6.25 -2.80
C PHE A 175 -2.20 7.32 -3.87
N TYR A 176 -2.92 8.40 -3.60
CA TYR A 176 -3.15 9.47 -4.57
C TYR A 176 -3.48 10.81 -3.92
N SER A 177 -3.19 11.91 -4.61
CA SER A 177 -3.31 13.27 -4.04
C SER A 177 -4.75 13.65 -3.70
N SER A 178 -5.70 13.37 -4.60
CA SER A 178 -7.12 13.68 -4.40
C SER A 178 -7.83 12.80 -3.37
N ALA A 179 -7.12 11.87 -2.74
CA ALA A 179 -7.61 11.17 -1.55
C ALA A 179 -7.73 12.13 -0.36
N HIS A 180 -6.93 13.21 -0.35
CA HIS A 180 -6.94 14.22 0.70
C HIS A 180 -8.35 14.75 0.97
N GLY A 181 -8.75 14.67 2.23
CA GLY A 181 -10.02 15.20 2.71
C GLY A 181 -11.25 14.39 2.29
N THR A 182 -11.08 13.20 1.70
CA THR A 182 -12.15 12.25 1.35
C THR A 182 -12.16 11.06 2.31
N ARG A 183 -13.05 10.06 2.08
CA ARG A 183 -13.04 8.79 2.82
C ARG A 183 -11.80 7.92 2.62
N ASN A 184 -10.97 8.25 1.63
CA ASN A 184 -9.67 7.63 1.41
C ASN A 184 -8.52 8.50 1.97
N HIS A 185 -8.78 9.44 2.89
CA HIS A 185 -7.78 10.40 3.40
C HIS A 185 -6.42 9.79 3.71
N ASP A 186 -6.40 8.62 4.34
CA ASP A 186 -5.17 7.93 4.78
C ASP A 186 -4.29 7.49 3.59
N ARG A 187 -4.84 7.47 2.37
CA ARG A 187 -4.16 7.19 1.10
C ARG A 187 -3.59 8.42 0.39
N ARG A 188 -3.56 9.58 1.05
CA ARG A 188 -3.00 10.82 0.47
C ARG A 188 -1.50 10.74 0.22
N ILE A 189 -1.06 11.27 -0.93
CA ILE A 189 0.35 11.45 -1.30
C ILE A 189 0.49 12.67 -2.21
N PRO A 190 1.58 13.46 -2.16
CA PRO A 190 1.83 14.47 -3.20
C PRO A 190 2.10 13.83 -4.57
N GLY A 191 2.11 14.64 -5.63
CA GLY A 191 2.64 14.31 -6.96
C GLY A 191 1.67 13.65 -7.93
N GLY A 192 0.67 12.90 -7.45
CA GLY A 192 -0.30 12.25 -8.33
C GLY A 192 -0.78 10.93 -7.79
N PHE A 193 -0.06 9.87 -8.13
CA PHE A 193 -0.43 8.49 -7.87
C PHE A 193 0.80 7.66 -7.49
N LEU A 194 0.63 6.73 -6.56
CA LEU A 194 1.71 5.87 -6.05
C LEU A 194 1.15 4.46 -5.85
N ILE A 195 1.83 3.47 -6.42
CA ILE A 195 1.66 2.07 -6.02
C ILE A 195 2.69 1.76 -4.94
N SER A 196 2.26 1.08 -3.88
CA SER A 196 3.10 0.63 -2.78
C SER A 196 2.98 -0.88 -2.64
N VAL A 197 4.09 -1.59 -2.78
CA VAL A 197 4.25 -3.00 -2.43
C VAL A 197 4.96 -3.06 -1.08
N ASN A 198 4.32 -3.67 -0.06
CA ASN A 198 4.87 -3.74 1.29
C ASN A 198 4.82 -5.15 1.86
N ALA A 199 5.97 -5.66 2.32
CA ALA A 199 6.15 -7.01 2.83
C ALA A 199 6.69 -6.96 4.28
N PRO A 200 5.84 -6.81 5.31
CA PRO A 200 6.31 -6.69 6.69
C PRO A 200 7.02 -7.96 7.18
N GLY A 201 6.62 -9.15 6.71
CA GLY A 201 7.33 -10.40 6.99
C GLY A 201 8.73 -10.45 6.37
N HIS A 202 8.87 -10.03 5.12
CA HIS A 202 10.18 -9.89 4.46
C HIS A 202 11.10 -8.93 5.22
N PHE A 203 10.56 -7.79 5.65
CA PHE A 203 11.29 -6.85 6.50
C PHE A 203 11.77 -7.50 7.80
N MET A 204 10.89 -8.22 8.51
CA MET A 204 11.24 -8.92 9.75
C MET A 204 12.50 -9.78 9.56
N GLN A 205 12.52 -10.54 8.49
CA GLN A 205 13.59 -11.48 8.18
C GLN A 205 14.88 -10.78 7.76
N ILE A 206 14.80 -9.67 7.01
CA ILE A 206 15.96 -8.79 6.78
C ILE A 206 16.52 -8.26 8.10
N ALA A 207 15.67 -7.78 8.99
CA ALA A 207 16.10 -7.18 10.25
C ALA A 207 16.76 -8.20 11.17
N LEU A 208 16.21 -9.43 11.25
CA LEU A 208 16.82 -10.56 11.95
C LEU A 208 18.18 -10.92 11.34
N LYS A 209 18.26 -11.07 10.01
CA LYS A 209 19.51 -11.37 9.28
C LYS A 209 20.59 -10.31 9.52
N LYS A 210 20.21 -9.04 9.68
CA LYS A 210 21.12 -7.92 9.97
C LYS A 210 21.44 -7.77 11.47
N GLY A 211 20.94 -8.66 12.33
CA GLY A 211 21.16 -8.60 13.78
C GLY A 211 20.50 -7.41 14.47
N ILE A 212 19.46 -6.82 13.87
CA ILE A 212 18.72 -5.67 14.43
C ILE A 212 17.83 -6.12 15.60
N TYR A 213 17.27 -7.32 15.50
CA TYR A 213 16.53 -7.98 16.58
C TYR A 213 17.30 -9.23 17.04
N GLY A 214 17.18 -9.55 18.33
CA GLY A 214 17.88 -10.70 18.91
C GLY A 214 17.19 -12.04 18.66
N ASN A 215 15.88 -12.04 18.38
CA ASN A 215 15.08 -13.23 18.07
C ASN A 215 13.74 -12.86 17.40
N ASP A 216 13.07 -13.88 16.88
CA ASP A 216 11.82 -13.75 16.13
C ASP A 216 10.68 -13.16 16.98
N THR A 217 10.60 -13.53 18.26
CA THR A 217 9.57 -13.01 19.17
C THR A 217 9.68 -11.49 19.33
N GLN A 218 10.89 -10.99 19.57
CA GLN A 218 11.14 -9.55 19.69
C GLN A 218 10.83 -8.81 18.38
N ALA A 219 11.23 -9.38 17.24
CA ALA A 219 10.97 -8.79 15.94
C ALA A 219 9.46 -8.73 15.65
N LEU A 220 8.73 -9.82 15.93
CA LEU A 220 7.30 -9.93 15.74
C LEU A 220 6.53 -8.93 16.60
N GLU A 221 6.89 -8.78 17.87
CA GLU A 221 6.27 -7.81 18.79
C GLU A 221 6.45 -6.36 18.31
N ASP A 222 7.66 -5.99 17.88
CA ASP A 222 7.92 -4.64 17.39
C ASP A 222 7.18 -4.36 16.07
N ILE A 223 7.12 -5.34 15.16
CA ILE A 223 6.33 -5.23 13.91
C ILE A 223 4.84 -5.13 14.19
N ARG A 224 4.34 -5.91 15.16
CA ARG A 224 2.95 -5.83 15.63
C ARG A 224 2.64 -4.42 16.16
N ASN A 225 3.54 -3.86 16.96
CA ASN A 225 3.42 -2.50 17.48
C ASN A 225 3.43 -1.46 16.36
N MET A 226 4.32 -1.58 15.37
CA MET A 226 4.37 -0.68 14.21
C MET A 226 3.10 -0.74 13.35
N THR A 227 2.55 -1.94 13.15
CA THR A 227 1.31 -2.18 12.41
C THR A 227 0.13 -1.55 13.14
N PHE A 228 0.00 -1.82 14.44
CA PHE A 228 -1.01 -1.21 15.29
C PHE A 228 -0.92 0.32 15.26
N GLN A 229 0.28 0.88 15.46
CA GLN A 229 0.50 2.32 15.43
C GLN A 229 0.20 3.00 14.09
N SER A 230 0.05 2.26 13.00
CA SER A 230 -0.27 2.81 11.68
C SER A 230 -1.78 3.07 11.51
N VAL A 231 -2.62 2.31 12.22
CA VAL A 231 -4.07 2.50 12.25
C VAL A 231 -4.42 3.79 12.98
N GLY A 232 -5.42 4.54 12.52
CA GLY A 232 -5.85 5.76 13.21
C GLY A 232 -4.97 6.98 12.97
N LYS A 233 -3.87 6.85 12.21
CA LYS A 233 -2.90 7.94 12.01
C LYS A 233 -3.04 8.70 10.70
N GLY A 234 -4.02 8.36 9.87
CA GLY A 234 -4.33 9.05 8.62
C GLY A 234 -4.33 10.57 8.70
N GLY A 235 -4.82 11.09 9.83
CA GLY A 235 -4.98 12.52 10.05
C GLY A 235 -3.76 13.28 10.53
N ILE A 236 -2.62 12.65 10.80
CA ILE A 236 -1.49 13.31 11.51
C ILE A 236 -1.00 14.59 10.83
N SER A 237 -1.15 14.69 9.51
CA SER A 237 -0.74 15.84 8.70
C SER A 237 -1.89 16.80 8.35
N HIS A 238 -3.13 16.50 8.72
CA HIS A 238 -4.27 17.40 8.58
C HIS A 238 -4.51 18.17 9.89
N GLN A 239 -4.85 19.47 9.81
CA GLN A 239 -5.03 20.33 11.00
C GLN A 239 -6.04 19.76 12.01
N LYS A 240 -7.14 19.17 11.51
CA LYS A 240 -8.18 18.54 12.33
C LYS A 240 -7.91 17.07 12.71
N LYS A 241 -6.74 16.52 12.38
CA LYS A 241 -6.36 15.12 12.65
C LYS A 241 -7.39 14.07 12.18
N LEU A 242 -7.92 14.27 10.97
CA LEU A 242 -8.95 13.42 10.38
C LEU A 242 -8.41 12.05 9.95
N SER A 243 -8.87 10.96 10.56
CA SER A 243 -8.52 9.58 10.17
C SER A 243 -9.69 8.88 9.48
N THR A 244 -9.38 7.89 8.65
CA THR A 244 -10.38 7.03 7.96
C THR A 244 -10.28 5.55 8.36
N THR A 245 -9.38 5.26 9.30
CA THR A 245 -9.23 4.01 10.04
C THR A 245 -9.21 4.30 11.54
N TRP A 246 -9.66 3.35 12.37
CA TRP A 246 -9.71 3.45 13.83
C TRP A 246 -9.52 2.09 14.47
N HIS A 247 -8.96 2.07 15.68
CA HIS A 247 -8.95 0.85 16.48
C HIS A 247 -10.36 0.43 16.85
N SER A 248 -10.60 -0.89 16.87
CA SER A 248 -11.86 -1.43 17.38
C SER A 248 -12.04 -1.05 18.85
N GLU A 249 -13.23 -0.57 19.22
CA GLU A 249 -13.59 -0.30 20.62
C GLU A 249 -13.63 -1.61 21.44
N LYS A 250 -14.06 -2.71 20.81
CA LYS A 250 -14.04 -4.04 21.41
C LYS A 250 -12.70 -4.72 21.13
N LYS A 251 -12.05 -5.19 22.17
CA LYS A 251 -10.84 -6.02 22.08
C LYS A 251 -11.23 -7.42 21.65
N LEU A 252 -11.00 -7.72 20.38
CA LEU A 252 -11.27 -9.03 19.78
C LEU A 252 -9.97 -9.73 19.38
N ASP A 253 -9.90 -11.05 19.60
CA ASP A 253 -8.85 -11.94 19.08
C ASP A 253 -9.06 -12.18 17.58
N ARG A 254 -8.23 -13.00 16.93
CA ARG A 254 -8.36 -13.23 15.48
C ARG A 254 -9.62 -14.00 15.07
N TYR A 255 -10.25 -14.70 16.01
CA TYR A 255 -11.48 -15.48 15.80
C TYR A 255 -12.75 -14.68 16.05
N GLY A 256 -12.61 -13.41 16.46
CA GLY A 256 -13.74 -12.53 16.79
C GLY A 256 -14.27 -12.76 18.21
N CYS A 257 -13.53 -13.46 19.07
CA CYS A 257 -13.84 -13.63 20.48
C CYS A 257 -13.22 -12.48 21.30
N PRO A 258 -13.75 -12.13 22.49
CA PRO A 258 -13.10 -11.18 23.39
C PRO A 258 -11.64 -11.57 23.68
N ALA A 259 -10.72 -10.62 23.55
CA ALA A 259 -9.30 -10.83 23.81
C ALA A 259 -8.87 -10.19 25.14
N ASP A 260 -8.04 -10.93 25.89
CA ASP A 260 -7.37 -10.44 27.10
C ASP A 260 -6.10 -9.63 26.81
N SER A 261 -5.74 -9.43 25.54
CA SER A 261 -4.56 -8.66 25.13
C SER A 261 -4.78 -7.15 25.20
N ASP A 262 -3.69 -6.39 25.15
CA ASP A 262 -3.77 -4.92 25.02
C ASP A 262 -4.22 -4.44 23.64
N TYR A 263 -4.26 -5.34 22.65
CA TYR A 263 -4.50 -4.99 21.26
C TYR A 263 -5.63 -5.82 20.65
N SER A 264 -6.59 -5.16 20.00
CA SER A 264 -7.52 -5.88 19.14
C SER A 264 -6.86 -6.32 17.84
N SER A 265 -7.18 -7.54 17.42
CA SER A 265 -6.86 -8.08 16.10
C SER A 265 -7.60 -7.39 14.98
N TYR A 266 -8.64 -6.62 15.32
CA TYR A 266 -9.49 -5.96 14.36
C TYR A 266 -9.35 -4.44 14.46
N TYR A 267 -9.50 -3.80 13.31
CA TYR A 267 -9.69 -2.37 13.21
C TYR A 267 -10.91 -2.06 12.34
N SER A 268 -11.45 -0.88 12.54
CA SER A 268 -12.58 -0.33 11.81
C SER A 268 -12.10 0.71 10.81
N GLY A 269 -12.78 0.88 9.69
CA GLY A 269 -12.42 1.91 8.72
C GLY A 269 -13.48 2.13 7.67
N PHE A 270 -13.35 3.23 6.94
CA PHE A 270 -14.11 3.41 5.70
C PHE A 270 -13.65 2.45 4.61
N TYR A 271 -12.40 1.96 4.66
CA TYR A 271 -11.80 1.04 3.70
C TYR A 271 -11.01 -0.10 4.36
N HIS A 272 -10.80 -1.21 3.64
CA HIS A 272 -9.84 -2.26 4.00
C HIS A 272 -8.44 -1.88 3.49
N THR A 273 -7.45 -1.86 4.38
CA THR A 273 -6.07 -1.41 4.05
C THR A 273 -5.48 -2.15 2.88
N ASP A 274 -5.75 -3.45 2.77
CA ASP A 274 -5.12 -4.32 1.77
C ASP A 274 -5.84 -4.35 0.41
N VAL A 275 -7.04 -3.74 0.29
CA VAL A 275 -7.71 -3.63 -1.01
C VAL A 275 -6.91 -2.67 -1.89
N LEU A 276 -6.57 -3.08 -3.11
CA LEU A 276 -5.73 -2.27 -4.00
C LEU A 276 -6.42 -0.93 -4.32
N ILE A 277 -7.63 -0.99 -4.90
CA ILE A 277 -8.47 0.17 -5.26
C ILE A 277 -9.86 -0.02 -4.65
N PRO A 278 -10.21 0.67 -3.55
CA PRO A 278 -11.56 0.64 -2.97
C PRO A 278 -12.53 1.39 -3.88
N GLY A 279 -13.44 0.68 -4.55
CA GLY A 279 -14.19 1.21 -5.70
C GLY A 279 -15.09 2.38 -5.35
N GLU A 280 -16.05 2.14 -4.45
CA GLU A 280 -17.04 3.14 -4.01
C GLU A 280 -16.36 4.38 -3.43
N LEU A 281 -15.32 4.19 -2.62
CA LEU A 281 -14.62 5.29 -1.93
C LEU A 281 -13.73 6.10 -2.87
N THR A 282 -13.14 5.46 -3.88
CA THR A 282 -12.37 6.17 -4.92
C THR A 282 -13.30 7.07 -5.75
N CYS A 283 -14.58 6.72 -5.85
CA CYS A 283 -15.59 7.52 -6.52
C CYS A 283 -16.26 8.56 -5.59
N ASP A 284 -16.12 8.45 -4.28
CA ASP A 284 -16.75 9.36 -3.30
C ASP A 284 -15.92 10.64 -3.11
N ALA A 285 -16.31 11.70 -3.82
CA ALA A 285 -15.69 13.02 -3.72
C ALA A 285 -16.20 13.87 -2.54
N ARG A 286 -17.07 13.34 -1.65
CA ARG A 286 -17.60 14.13 -0.53
C ARG A 286 -16.49 14.46 0.47
N PRO A 287 -16.40 15.73 0.91
CA PRO A 287 -15.50 16.11 1.99
C PRO A 287 -15.78 15.33 3.28
N LEU A 288 -14.74 14.91 3.99
CA LEU A 288 -14.84 14.06 5.18
C LEU A 288 -15.68 14.71 6.29
N ASN A 289 -15.67 16.04 6.40
CA ASN A 289 -16.49 16.77 7.38
C ASN A 289 -17.98 16.83 7.04
N LYS A 290 -18.38 16.36 5.86
CA LYS A 290 -19.79 16.21 5.44
C LYS A 290 -20.30 14.77 5.57
N ILE A 291 -19.46 13.86 6.06
CA ILE A 291 -19.84 12.48 6.35
C ILE A 291 -20.60 12.47 7.68
N GLN A 292 -21.74 11.80 7.68
CA GLN A 292 -22.61 11.64 8.85
C GLN A 292 -22.38 10.26 9.49
N GLY A 293 -22.78 10.09 10.75
CA GLY A 293 -22.65 8.81 11.46
C GLY A 293 -23.46 7.66 10.87
N CYS A 294 -24.44 7.96 9.99
CA CYS A 294 -25.24 6.96 9.27
C CYS A 294 -24.63 6.53 7.92
N ASP A 295 -23.57 7.17 7.46
CA ASP A 295 -22.88 6.74 6.27
C ASP A 295 -22.24 5.36 6.51
N PRO A 296 -22.45 4.37 5.64
CA PRO A 296 -22.04 3.01 5.90
C PRO A 296 -20.51 2.96 6.09
N MET A 297 -20.10 2.40 7.22
CA MET A 297 -18.77 1.82 7.32
C MET A 297 -18.77 0.61 6.39
N ILE A 298 -17.95 0.65 5.35
CA ILE A 298 -17.98 -0.41 4.34
C ILE A 298 -17.24 -1.65 4.86
N PHE A 299 -16.36 -1.51 5.85
CA PHE A 299 -15.48 -2.58 6.33
C PHE A 299 -15.45 -2.66 7.86
N HIS A 300 -16.14 -3.66 8.41
CA HIS A 300 -16.30 -3.87 9.85
C HIS A 300 -15.30 -4.88 10.45
N TRP A 301 -14.62 -5.66 9.59
CA TRP A 301 -13.82 -6.82 10.00
C TRP A 301 -12.43 -6.83 9.36
N ASN A 302 -11.70 -5.72 9.46
CA ASN A 302 -10.34 -5.69 8.96
C ASN A 302 -9.38 -6.25 10.02
N VAL A 303 -8.61 -7.28 9.67
CA VAL A 303 -7.70 -7.97 10.59
C VAL A 303 -6.28 -7.41 10.48
N LEU A 304 -5.66 -7.03 11.60
CA LEU A 304 -4.25 -6.63 11.70
C LEU A 304 -3.30 -7.80 11.98
N PHE A 305 -3.78 -8.85 12.64
CA PHE A 305 -2.90 -9.89 13.18
C PHE A 305 -2.72 -11.10 12.28
N TYR A 306 -2.42 -10.80 11.01
CA TYR A 306 -1.63 -11.67 10.16
C TYR A 306 -0.13 -11.65 10.54
N VAL A 307 0.28 -10.69 11.38
CA VAL A 307 1.60 -10.62 12.03
C VAL A 307 1.78 -11.79 13.00
N SER A 308 2.16 -12.95 12.45
CA SER A 308 2.29 -14.23 13.14
C SER A 308 3.51 -15.01 12.62
N LEU A 309 4.05 -15.91 13.45
CA LEU A 309 5.04 -16.91 13.03
C LEU A 309 4.38 -18.26 12.70
N GLU A 310 3.06 -18.31 12.67
CA GLU A 310 2.31 -19.51 12.30
C GLU A 310 2.50 -19.84 10.82
N GLU A 311 2.76 -21.11 10.55
CA GLU A 311 2.75 -21.67 9.20
C GLU A 311 1.31 -21.97 8.79
N PHE A 312 0.79 -21.17 7.87
CA PHE A 312 -0.54 -21.36 7.33
C PHE A 312 -0.55 -22.36 6.16
N PRO A 313 -1.65 -23.08 5.92
CA PRO A 313 -1.80 -23.91 4.72
C PRO A 313 -1.94 -23.06 3.46
N ASP A 314 -1.68 -23.66 2.30
CA ASP A 314 -1.66 -23.03 0.96
C ASP A 314 -2.90 -22.19 0.60
N LYS A 315 -4.08 -22.60 1.07
CA LYS A 315 -5.37 -21.94 0.82
C LYS A 315 -5.69 -20.84 1.82
N ASP A 316 -4.89 -20.68 2.86
CA ASP A 316 -5.12 -19.65 3.87
C ASP A 316 -4.81 -18.24 3.32
N PRO A 317 -5.64 -17.23 3.63
CA PRO A 317 -5.39 -15.85 3.24
C PRO A 317 -4.01 -15.29 3.63
N TYR A 318 -3.36 -15.80 4.67
CA TYR A 318 -2.08 -15.35 5.20
C TYR A 318 -0.90 -16.26 4.83
N TYR A 319 -1.13 -17.26 3.97
CA TYR A 319 -0.09 -18.13 3.45
C TYR A 319 1.07 -17.32 2.85
N GLY A 320 2.28 -17.57 3.35
CA GLY A 320 3.52 -16.94 2.87
C GLY A 320 3.78 -15.51 3.35
N GLU A 321 3.00 -14.94 4.27
CA GLU A 321 3.20 -13.53 4.67
C GLU A 321 4.45 -13.30 5.55
N PHE A 322 4.61 -14.05 6.65
CA PHE A 322 5.67 -13.82 7.65
C PHE A 322 6.77 -14.88 7.72
N VAL A 323 6.41 -16.15 7.49
CA VAL A 323 7.38 -17.27 7.48
C VAL A 323 8.02 -17.43 6.09
N GLY A 324 7.37 -16.90 5.04
CA GLY A 324 7.82 -17.02 3.66
C GLY A 324 7.64 -18.45 3.10
N LEU A 325 7.77 -18.59 1.79
CA LEU A 325 7.65 -19.86 1.08
C LEU A 325 8.98 -20.20 0.40
N PRO A 326 9.57 -21.38 0.66
CA PRO A 326 10.78 -21.80 -0.05
C PRO A 326 10.48 -21.98 -1.54
N VAL A 327 11.38 -21.50 -2.39
CA VAL A 327 11.30 -21.62 -3.84
C VAL A 327 12.67 -21.82 -4.47
N ASP A 328 12.71 -22.39 -5.67
CA ASP A 328 13.91 -22.43 -6.49
C ASP A 328 14.30 -21.02 -6.98
N GLU A 329 15.58 -20.81 -7.30
CA GLU A 329 16.08 -19.48 -7.72
C GLU A 329 15.42 -19.01 -9.03
N GLU A 330 15.02 -19.93 -9.91
CA GLU A 330 14.34 -19.62 -11.16
C GLU A 330 12.93 -19.04 -10.92
N ALA A 331 12.34 -19.28 -9.74
CA ALA A 331 10.99 -18.87 -9.39
C ALA A 331 10.91 -17.51 -8.66
N ILE A 332 12.03 -16.80 -8.43
CA ILE A 332 12.03 -15.53 -7.67
C ILE A 332 11.13 -14.45 -8.26
N PHE A 333 10.85 -14.49 -9.57
CA PHE A 333 9.99 -13.53 -10.25
C PHE A 333 8.52 -13.96 -10.26
N PHE A 334 8.22 -15.23 -10.02
CA PHE A 334 6.87 -15.77 -10.04
C PHE A 334 6.09 -15.36 -8.77
N ASN A 335 4.82 -15.02 -8.95
CA ASN A 335 3.92 -14.66 -7.88
C ASN A 335 2.84 -15.75 -7.73
N PRO A 336 2.94 -16.64 -6.72
CA PRO A 336 1.98 -17.72 -6.52
C PRO A 336 0.68 -17.25 -5.85
N PHE A 337 0.62 -16.01 -5.37
CA PHE A 337 -0.48 -15.53 -4.53
C PHE A 337 -1.63 -15.02 -5.40
N ALA A 338 -2.70 -15.81 -5.49
CA ALA A 338 -3.88 -15.43 -6.26
C ALA A 338 -4.58 -14.19 -5.66
N PRO A 339 -5.06 -13.26 -6.51
CA PRO A 339 -5.89 -12.15 -6.06
C PRO A 339 -7.17 -12.67 -5.40
N ARG A 340 -7.61 -11.99 -4.33
CA ARG A 340 -8.84 -12.36 -3.61
C ARG A 340 -9.74 -11.17 -3.36
N ARG A 341 -11.05 -11.39 -3.37
CA ARG A 341 -11.99 -10.38 -2.87
C ARG A 341 -11.83 -10.24 -1.37
N TYR A 342 -12.04 -9.04 -0.85
CA TYR A 342 -12.19 -8.86 0.59
C TYR A 342 -13.52 -9.51 1.03
N GLU A 343 -13.57 -9.95 2.28
CA GLU A 343 -14.80 -10.44 2.89
C GLU A 343 -15.13 -9.57 4.12
N ASN A 344 -16.36 -9.06 4.21
CA ASN A 344 -16.79 -8.25 5.36
C ASN A 344 -17.31 -9.13 6.51
N LYS A 345 -16.51 -10.12 6.91
CA LYS A 345 -16.79 -11.08 8.00
C LYS A 345 -15.44 -11.55 8.60
N PRO A 346 -15.42 -12.12 9.82
CA PRO A 346 -14.24 -12.79 10.33
C PRO A 346 -13.70 -13.82 9.34
N LEU A 347 -12.39 -13.78 9.08
CA LEU A 347 -11.72 -14.73 8.18
C LEU A 347 -11.69 -16.14 8.78
N TYR A 348 -11.55 -16.24 10.10
CA TYR A 348 -11.63 -17.49 10.83
C TYR A 348 -12.92 -17.54 11.64
N ARG A 349 -13.61 -18.69 11.57
CA ARG A 349 -14.71 -19.00 12.49
C ARG A 349 -14.18 -19.95 13.55
N ASN A 350 -14.47 -19.66 14.82
CA ASN A 350 -14.21 -20.61 15.88
C ASN A 350 -15.27 -21.71 15.80
N GLU A 351 -14.91 -22.93 15.40
CA GLU A 351 -15.85 -24.08 15.34
C GLU A 351 -16.38 -24.49 16.74
N GLY A 352 -15.88 -23.87 17.82
CA GLY A 352 -16.25 -24.17 19.21
C GLY A 352 -17.34 -23.30 19.84
N SER A 353 -18.06 -22.46 19.10
CA SER A 353 -19.14 -21.62 19.66
C SER A 353 -20.55 -22.04 19.21
N ALA A 354 -20.76 -23.35 19.03
CA ALA A 354 -22.07 -23.96 19.04
C ALA A 354 -22.33 -24.57 20.42
N THR A 355 -22.78 -23.75 21.37
CA THR A 355 -23.60 -24.17 22.52
C THR A 355 -24.60 -23.09 22.84
#